data_AF-A0AAE3NAJ7-F1
#
_entry.id   AF-A0AAE3NAJ7-F1
#
_cell.length_a   1.000
_cell.length_b   1.000
_cell.length_c   1.000
_cell.angle_alpha   90.00
_cell.angle_beta   90.00
_cell.angle_gamma   90.00
#
_symmetry.space_group_name_H-M   'P 1'
#
loop_
_entity.id
_entity.type
_entity.pdbx_description
1 polymer ?
#
loop_
_entity_poly.entity_id
_entity_poly.type
_entity_poly.pdbx_seq_one_letter_code
_entity_poly.pdbx_strand_id
1 'polypeptide(L)'
;MRTHSISRLALLGLLLAGSASAQPLYRSVDANGRVTYSDRPPASANANAGPSPAGAQGPATAGNEGATSAGLPYALRQTAQRYPVTLYTQANCEPCANGRTLLQTRGIPFNERTIGSAQDAAALEQLSGQSSLPLLTLGSQQLKGFSETEWSRYLDAAGYPSSNQLPPGYRPPPAQPMVAASPAAPAASSPPASAARPAPAAPALPPPAGTPTPQNPAGIRF
;
A
#
# COMPACT_ATOMS: atom_id res chain seq x y z
N MET A 1 -51.24 34.45 -43.14
CA MET A 1 -50.05 33.88 -43.79
C MET A 1 -48.83 34.61 -43.23
N ARG A 2 -48.02 33.94 -42.40
CA ARG A 2 -46.61 33.59 -42.70
C ARG A 2 -45.79 34.85 -43.05
N THR A 3 -44.89 35.34 -42.22
CA THR A 3 -43.71 34.63 -41.71
C THR A 3 -43.08 35.36 -40.51
N HIS A 4 -43.10 34.73 -39.33
CA HIS A 4 -42.28 35.07 -38.16
C HIS A 4 -40.79 34.72 -38.39
N SER A 5 -40.19 35.19 -39.49
CA SER A 5 -38.89 34.67 -39.96
C SER A 5 -37.72 35.63 -39.78
N ILE A 6 -37.87 36.67 -38.95
CA ILE A 6 -36.77 37.63 -38.69
C ILE A 6 -36.39 37.65 -37.20
N SER A 7 -37.28 37.25 -36.30
CA SER A 7 -37.03 37.24 -34.85
C SER A 7 -36.60 35.87 -34.30
N ARG A 8 -35.87 35.07 -35.10
CA ARG A 8 -35.16 33.88 -34.62
C ARG A 8 -33.65 33.90 -34.93
N LEU A 9 -33.17 34.97 -35.58
CA LEU A 9 -31.76 35.10 -35.96
C LEU A 9 -30.95 36.01 -35.01
N ALA A 10 -31.49 36.34 -33.84
CA ALA A 10 -30.81 37.16 -32.83
C ALA A 10 -30.56 36.41 -31.51
N LEU A 11 -30.70 35.07 -31.51
CA LEU A 11 -30.43 34.22 -30.35
C LEU A 11 -29.42 33.09 -30.64
N LEU A 12 -28.58 33.27 -31.66
CA LEU A 12 -27.55 32.31 -32.07
C LEU A 12 -26.20 33.03 -32.27
N GLY A 13 -25.82 33.87 -31.32
CA GLY A 13 -24.63 34.73 -31.42
C GLY A 13 -23.97 35.02 -30.08
N LEU A 14 -24.03 34.09 -29.13
CA LEU A 14 -23.37 34.27 -27.83
C LEU A 14 -22.88 32.94 -27.22
N LEU A 15 -22.10 32.15 -27.96
CA LEU A 15 -21.54 30.90 -27.43
C LEU A 15 -20.15 30.56 -27.96
N LEU A 16 -19.26 31.55 -28.12
CA LEU A 16 -17.84 31.33 -28.43
C LEU A 16 -16.91 31.98 -27.39
N ALA A 17 -17.18 31.75 -26.10
CA ALA A 17 -16.14 31.93 -25.08
C ALA A 17 -15.19 30.74 -25.16
N GLY A 18 -14.11 30.90 -25.93
CA GLY A 18 -13.06 29.90 -26.07
C GLY A 18 -12.43 29.59 -24.71
N SER A 19 -12.42 28.30 -24.35
CA SER A 19 -11.67 27.79 -23.22
C SER A 19 -10.18 28.01 -23.49
N ALA A 20 -9.58 29.03 -22.89
CA ALA A 20 -8.14 29.16 -22.84
C ALA A 20 -7.60 28.06 -21.92
N SER A 21 -7.23 26.91 -22.49
CA SER A 21 -6.44 25.91 -21.79
C SER A 21 -5.03 26.48 -21.58
N ALA A 22 -4.73 26.90 -20.36
CA ALA A 22 -3.36 27.15 -19.94
C ALA A 22 -2.59 25.82 -20.09
N GLN A 23 -1.74 25.72 -21.11
CA GLN A 23 -0.84 24.58 -21.27
C GLN A 23 0.17 24.67 -20.12
N PRO A 24 0.23 23.68 -19.21
CA PRO A 24 1.25 23.68 -18.16
C PRO A 24 2.63 23.61 -18.83
N LEU A 25 3.43 24.65 -18.62
CA LEU A 25 4.79 24.73 -19.12
C LEU A 25 5.70 23.92 -18.19
N TYR A 26 6.15 22.74 -18.64
CA TYR A 26 6.93 21.83 -17.80
C TYR A 26 8.39 22.23 -17.79
N ARG A 27 8.95 22.40 -16.59
CA ARG A 27 10.37 22.73 -16.36
C ARG A 27 11.13 21.48 -15.94
N SER A 28 12.10 21.04 -16.72
CA SER A 28 13.04 19.99 -16.34
C SER A 28 14.44 20.57 -16.11
N VAL A 29 15.19 19.96 -15.18
CA VAL A 29 16.57 20.33 -14.86
C VAL A 29 17.46 19.11 -15.10
N ASP A 30 18.48 19.23 -15.94
CA ASP A 30 19.45 18.15 -16.15
C ASP A 30 20.56 18.14 -15.09
N ALA A 31 21.39 17.10 -15.09
CA ALA A 31 22.44 16.88 -14.09
C ALA A 31 23.48 18.03 -14.01
N ASN A 32 23.58 18.88 -15.04
CA ASN A 32 24.47 20.04 -15.05
C ASN A 32 23.79 21.34 -14.62
N GLY A 33 22.53 21.28 -14.14
CA GLY A 33 21.79 22.42 -13.63
C GLY A 33 21.15 23.31 -14.70
N ARG A 34 21.19 22.92 -15.98
CA ARG A 34 20.53 23.66 -17.06
C ARG A 34 19.03 23.39 -17.05
N VAL A 35 18.27 24.46 -17.22
CA VAL A 35 16.80 24.44 -17.18
C VAL A 35 16.27 24.39 -18.61
N THR A 36 15.45 23.40 -18.91
CA THR A 36 14.75 23.30 -20.21
C THR A 36 13.25 23.35 -19.97
N TYR A 37 12.56 24.18 -20.75
CA TYR A 37 11.10 24.32 -20.72
C TYR A 37 10.49 23.59 -21.92
N SER A 38 9.55 22.69 -21.67
CA SER A 38 8.89 21.88 -22.71
C SER A 38 7.37 21.99 -22.58
N ASP A 39 6.73 22.22 -23.73
CA ASP A 39 5.26 22.25 -23.87
C ASP A 39 4.66 20.83 -23.96
N ARG A 40 5.50 19.81 -24.16
CA ARG A 40 5.09 18.41 -24.20
C ARG A 40 5.14 17.78 -22.80
N PRO A 41 4.07 17.13 -22.30
CA PRO A 41 4.09 16.47 -21.01
C PRO A 41 5.17 15.37 -20.99
N PRO A 42 6.04 15.31 -19.97
CA PRO A 42 7.09 14.29 -19.90
C PRO A 42 6.45 12.91 -19.81
N ALA A 43 6.85 12.01 -20.72
CA ALA A 43 6.53 10.60 -20.59
C ALA A 43 7.18 10.12 -19.29
N SER A 44 6.35 9.78 -18.30
CA SER A 44 6.69 9.46 -16.91
C SER A 44 7.08 10.66 -16.04
N ALA A 45 6.25 10.93 -15.02
CA ALA A 45 6.72 11.54 -13.79
C ALA A 45 7.94 10.75 -13.30
N ASN A 46 9.03 11.45 -12.98
CA ASN A 46 10.38 10.96 -12.66
C ASN A 46 11.34 10.80 -13.85
N ALA A 47 11.70 11.91 -14.47
CA ALA A 47 13.06 12.08 -14.99
C ALA A 47 13.78 13.12 -14.11
N ASN A 48 14.63 12.62 -13.20
CA ASN A 48 15.59 13.33 -12.35
C ASN A 48 15.00 14.28 -11.29
N ALA A 49 14.63 13.73 -10.14
CA ALA A 49 14.64 14.45 -8.87
C ALA A 49 15.61 13.74 -7.91
N GLY A 50 16.80 14.32 -7.76
CA GLY A 50 17.65 14.11 -6.59
C GLY A 50 17.02 14.72 -5.34
N PRO A 51 17.55 14.44 -4.13
CA PRO A 51 16.75 14.20 -2.95
C PRO A 51 16.27 15.50 -2.30
N SER A 52 14.96 15.57 -1.99
CA SER A 52 14.51 16.34 -0.82
C SER A 52 13.15 15.88 -0.29
N PRO A 53 12.92 16.09 1.02
CA PRO A 53 11.94 15.37 1.80
C PRO A 53 10.55 16.05 1.82
N ALA A 54 9.57 15.25 2.24
CA ALA A 54 8.32 15.64 2.91
C ALA A 54 7.41 16.68 2.22
N GLY A 55 6.20 16.23 1.88
CA GLY A 55 5.05 17.13 1.76
C GLY A 55 4.00 16.69 0.74
N ALA A 56 3.10 15.82 1.21
CA ALA A 56 1.69 15.65 0.81
C ALA A 56 1.27 15.92 -0.66
N GLN A 57 0.61 14.93 -1.30
CA GLN A 57 -0.84 14.97 -1.59
C GLN A 57 -1.28 13.79 -2.49
N GLY A 58 -2.30 13.06 -2.01
CA GLY A 58 -3.30 12.36 -2.84
C GLY A 58 -3.09 10.86 -3.07
N PRO A 59 -4.14 10.02 -2.90
CA PRO A 59 -4.01 8.56 -2.93
C PRO A 59 -3.87 8.09 -4.38
N ALA A 60 -2.64 8.05 -4.88
CA ALA A 60 -2.34 7.08 -5.90
C ALA A 60 -2.39 5.71 -5.23
N THR A 61 -3.18 4.80 -5.78
CA THR A 61 -3.03 3.35 -5.61
C THR A 61 -1.71 2.89 -6.24
N ALA A 62 -0.62 3.61 -5.97
CA ALA A 62 0.74 3.29 -6.34
C ALA A 62 1.15 2.11 -5.48
N GLY A 63 0.71 0.93 -5.91
CA GLY A 63 1.44 -0.29 -5.65
C GLY A 63 2.91 -0.06 -6.01
N ASN A 64 3.77 -0.81 -5.35
CA ASN A 64 5.23 -0.71 -5.35
C ASN A 64 5.92 -0.89 -6.73
N GLU A 65 5.23 -0.65 -7.85
CA GLU A 65 5.70 -0.78 -9.24
C GLU A 65 6.97 0.04 -9.50
N GLY A 66 7.11 1.19 -8.84
CA GLY A 66 8.31 2.03 -8.93
C GLY A 66 9.56 1.40 -8.30
N ALA A 67 9.42 0.64 -7.21
CA ALA A 67 10.55 0.01 -6.53
C ALA A 67 11.06 -1.22 -7.29
N THR A 68 10.16 -1.98 -7.90
CA THR A 68 10.50 -3.17 -8.70
C THR A 68 11.18 -2.82 -10.03
N SER A 69 11.02 -1.59 -10.54
CA SER A 69 11.44 -1.21 -11.90
C SER A 69 12.83 -0.56 -12.00
N ALA A 70 13.41 -0.10 -10.90
CA ALA A 70 14.68 0.62 -10.89
C ALA A 70 15.85 -0.31 -11.26
N GLY A 71 16.63 0.07 -12.29
CA GLY A 71 17.81 -0.68 -12.72
C GLY A 71 17.54 -1.94 -13.56
N LEU A 72 16.27 -2.28 -13.85
CA LEU A 72 15.95 -3.42 -14.73
C LEU A 72 16.40 -3.16 -16.18
N PRO A 73 16.87 -4.18 -16.92
CA PRO A 73 17.05 -4.09 -18.37
C PRO A 73 15.76 -3.65 -19.07
N TYR A 74 15.89 -2.92 -20.17
CA TYR A 74 14.74 -2.31 -20.87
C TYR A 74 13.65 -3.33 -21.24
N ALA A 75 14.04 -4.47 -21.83
CA ALA A 75 13.10 -5.52 -22.23
C ALA A 75 12.34 -6.09 -21.02
N LEU A 76 13.06 -6.41 -19.93
CA LEU A 76 12.46 -6.93 -18.71
C LEU A 76 11.53 -5.90 -18.05
N ARG A 77 11.89 -4.62 -18.08
CA ARG A 77 11.06 -3.52 -17.58
C ARG A 77 9.76 -3.40 -18.39
N GLN A 78 9.82 -3.47 -19.72
CA GLN A 78 8.62 -3.45 -20.55
C GLN A 78 7.71 -4.65 -20.27
N THR A 79 8.27 -5.85 -20.13
CA THR A 79 7.49 -7.04 -19.76
C THR A 79 6.83 -6.85 -18.39
N ALA A 80 7.58 -6.39 -17.37
CA ALA A 80 7.06 -6.17 -16.03
C ALA A 80 5.97 -5.08 -15.93
N GLN A 81 6.03 -4.08 -16.80
CA GLN A 81 4.98 -3.06 -16.91
C GLN A 81 3.70 -3.60 -17.57
N ARG A 82 3.83 -4.50 -18.56
CA ARG A 82 2.66 -5.07 -19.26
C ARG A 82 2.01 -6.21 -18.48
N TYR A 83 2.83 -7.03 -17.83
CA TYR A 83 2.39 -8.23 -17.13
C TYR A 83 3.02 -8.29 -15.72
N PRO A 84 2.66 -7.36 -14.82
CA PRO A 84 3.24 -7.31 -13.48
C PRO A 84 2.98 -8.62 -12.74
N VAL A 85 4.00 -9.12 -12.05
CA VAL A 85 3.93 -10.33 -11.25
C VAL A 85 3.71 -9.97 -9.79
N THR A 86 2.63 -10.47 -9.19
CA THR A 86 2.42 -10.40 -7.74
C THR A 86 2.18 -11.80 -7.17
N LEU A 87 2.99 -12.18 -6.20
CA LEU A 87 2.90 -13.43 -5.46
C LEU A 87 2.19 -13.17 -4.12
N TYR A 88 1.12 -13.92 -3.85
CA TYR A 88 0.42 -13.90 -2.57
C TYR A 88 0.85 -15.12 -1.76
N THR A 89 1.23 -14.89 -0.50
CA THR A 89 1.82 -15.91 0.40
C THR A 89 1.26 -15.79 1.81
N GLN A 90 1.56 -16.76 2.66
CA GLN A 90 1.32 -16.69 4.11
C GLN A 90 2.54 -17.24 4.86
N ALA A 91 2.58 -17.01 6.17
CA ALA A 91 3.57 -17.64 7.04
C ALA A 91 3.44 -19.17 6.98
N ASN A 92 4.56 -19.88 7.13
CA ASN A 92 4.60 -21.35 7.18
C ASN A 92 4.00 -22.05 5.94
N CYS A 93 4.13 -21.44 4.76
CA CYS A 93 3.66 -22.01 3.49
C CYS A 93 4.84 -22.49 2.61
N GLU A 94 5.07 -23.80 2.58
CA GLU A 94 6.12 -24.43 1.78
C GLU A 94 5.95 -24.19 0.25
N PRO A 95 4.77 -24.43 -0.38
CA PRO A 95 4.60 -24.14 -1.80
C PRO A 95 4.77 -22.65 -2.14
N CYS A 96 4.50 -21.75 -1.18
CA CYS A 96 4.78 -20.32 -1.35
C CYS A 96 6.29 -20.05 -1.42
N ALA A 97 7.10 -20.76 -0.62
CA ALA A 97 8.55 -20.68 -0.67
C ALA A 97 9.10 -21.19 -2.01
N ASN A 98 8.58 -22.31 -2.51
CA ASN A 98 8.96 -22.83 -3.83
C ASN A 98 8.62 -21.86 -4.96
N GLY A 99 7.42 -21.27 -4.91
CA GLY A 99 7.02 -20.21 -5.85
C GLY A 99 7.97 -19.02 -5.82
N ARG A 100 8.34 -18.54 -4.62
CA ARG A 100 9.29 -17.44 -4.45
C ARG A 100 10.66 -17.79 -5.04
N THR A 101 11.17 -19.00 -4.76
CA THR A 101 12.46 -19.48 -5.27
C THR A 101 12.47 -19.55 -6.79
N LEU A 102 11.39 -20.04 -7.42
CA LEU A 102 11.27 -20.07 -8.87
C LEU A 102 11.39 -18.67 -9.48
N LEU A 103 10.63 -17.70 -8.95
CA LEU A 103 10.66 -16.31 -9.43
C LEU A 103 12.04 -15.69 -9.26
N GLN A 104 12.69 -15.90 -8.11
CA GLN A 104 14.04 -15.39 -7.84
C GLN A 104 15.10 -16.03 -8.75
N THR A 105 15.03 -17.35 -8.96
CA THR A 105 16.00 -18.10 -9.77
C THR A 105 15.91 -17.72 -11.24
N ARG A 106 14.70 -17.50 -11.76
CA ARG A 106 14.48 -17.00 -13.13
C ARG A 106 14.75 -15.50 -13.27
N GLY A 107 14.95 -14.79 -12.17
CA GLY A 107 15.14 -13.35 -12.18
C GLY A 107 13.90 -12.56 -12.58
N ILE A 108 12.72 -13.05 -12.18
CA ILE A 108 11.46 -12.36 -12.42
C ILE A 108 11.30 -11.25 -11.38
N PRO A 109 11.09 -9.99 -11.80
CA PRO A 109 10.71 -8.93 -10.88
C PRO A 109 9.25 -9.13 -10.43
N PHE A 110 9.02 -9.24 -9.12
CA PHE A 110 7.69 -9.43 -8.54
C PHE A 110 7.48 -8.62 -7.26
N ASN A 111 6.21 -8.40 -6.92
CA ASN A 111 5.77 -7.96 -5.61
C ASN A 111 5.28 -9.15 -4.80
N GLU A 112 5.52 -9.14 -3.49
CA GLU A 112 4.99 -10.18 -2.60
C GLU A 112 3.98 -9.58 -1.62
N ARG A 113 2.80 -10.22 -1.52
CA ARG A 113 1.75 -9.86 -0.56
C ARG A 113 1.53 -10.98 0.45
N THR A 114 1.64 -10.69 1.73
CA THR A 114 1.43 -11.66 2.80
C THR A 114 0.01 -11.59 3.34
N ILE A 115 -0.56 -12.77 3.61
CA ILE A 115 -1.84 -12.96 4.27
C ILE A 115 -1.55 -13.35 5.72
N GLY A 116 -1.77 -12.41 6.63
CA GLY A 116 -1.53 -12.62 8.07
C GLY A 116 -2.75 -12.34 8.94
N SER A 117 -3.80 -11.73 8.39
CA SER A 117 -5.02 -11.34 9.10
C SER A 117 -6.28 -11.81 8.39
N ALA A 118 -7.41 -11.81 9.12
CA ALA A 118 -8.72 -12.10 8.52
C ALA A 118 -9.10 -11.07 7.45
N GLN A 119 -8.66 -9.82 7.60
CA GLN A 119 -8.84 -8.76 6.63
C GLN A 119 -8.06 -9.05 5.34
N ASP A 120 -6.82 -9.55 5.46
CA ASP A 120 -6.04 -9.98 4.29
C ASP A 120 -6.71 -11.16 3.58
N ALA A 121 -7.22 -12.14 4.34
CA ALA A 121 -7.90 -13.31 3.79
C ALA A 121 -9.19 -12.90 3.03
N ALA A 122 -9.98 -12.00 3.60
CA ALA A 122 -11.17 -11.45 2.94
C ALA A 122 -10.79 -10.67 1.67
N ALA A 123 -9.71 -9.89 1.70
CA ALA A 123 -9.22 -9.18 0.53
C ALA A 123 -8.73 -10.13 -0.57
N LEU A 124 -8.07 -11.23 -0.20
CA LEU A 124 -7.66 -12.28 -1.15
C LEU A 124 -8.87 -12.93 -1.82
N GLU A 125 -9.91 -13.23 -1.04
CA GLU A 125 -11.12 -13.84 -1.55
C GLU A 125 -11.90 -12.89 -2.47
N GLN A 126 -11.95 -11.60 -2.15
CA GLN A 126 -12.50 -10.58 -3.04
C GLN A 126 -11.71 -10.42 -4.34
N LEU A 127 -10.38 -10.52 -4.28
CA LEU A 127 -9.50 -10.41 -5.45
C LEU A 127 -9.61 -11.62 -6.39
N SER A 128 -9.67 -12.82 -5.82
CA SER A 128 -9.41 -14.07 -6.55
C SER A 128 -10.56 -15.09 -6.53
N GLY A 129 -11.61 -14.82 -5.76
CA GLY A 129 -12.73 -15.73 -5.54
C GLY A 129 -12.34 -17.01 -4.82
N GLN A 130 -11.19 -17.02 -4.13
CA GLN A 130 -10.62 -18.19 -3.48
C GLN A 130 -9.65 -17.79 -2.36
N SER A 131 -9.36 -18.74 -1.48
CA SER A 131 -8.50 -18.55 -0.30
C SER A 131 -7.27 -19.46 -0.29
N SER A 132 -7.01 -20.19 -1.38
CA SER A 132 -5.83 -21.06 -1.48
C SER A 132 -4.57 -20.27 -1.82
N LEU A 133 -3.45 -20.72 -1.25
CA LEU A 133 -2.13 -20.13 -1.40
C LEU A 133 -1.10 -21.21 -1.80
N PRO A 134 -0.06 -20.85 -2.58
CA PRO A 134 0.19 -19.53 -3.15
C PRO A 134 -0.79 -19.18 -4.27
N LEU A 135 -1.00 -17.88 -4.48
CA LEU A 135 -1.64 -17.35 -5.68
C LEU A 135 -0.62 -16.50 -6.41
N LEU A 136 -0.44 -16.72 -7.71
CA LEU A 136 0.38 -15.86 -8.57
C LEU A 136 -0.54 -15.08 -9.49
N THR A 137 -0.37 -13.77 -9.54
CA THR A 137 -1.00 -12.91 -10.57
C THR A 137 0.05 -12.49 -11.58
N LEU A 138 -0.35 -12.49 -12.84
CA LEU A 138 0.46 -12.09 -14.00
C LEU A 138 -0.40 -11.16 -14.86
N GLY A 139 -0.30 -9.86 -14.61
CA GLY A 139 -1.30 -8.91 -15.11
C GLY A 139 -2.69 -9.28 -14.62
N SER A 140 -3.61 -9.58 -15.55
CA SER A 140 -4.99 -10.02 -15.22
C SER A 140 -5.13 -11.52 -14.99
N GLN A 141 -4.09 -12.31 -15.29
CA GLN A 141 -4.14 -13.77 -15.14
C GLN A 141 -3.87 -14.16 -13.69
N GLN A 142 -4.54 -15.22 -13.22
CA GLN A 142 -4.41 -15.76 -11.88
C GLN A 142 -4.06 -17.25 -11.96
N LEU A 143 -2.99 -17.65 -11.28
CA LEU A 143 -2.53 -19.04 -11.18
C LEU A 143 -2.63 -19.47 -9.73
N LYS A 144 -3.47 -20.47 -9.48
CA LYS A 144 -3.81 -20.95 -8.14
C LYS A 144 -2.90 -22.12 -7.78
N GLY A 145 -2.34 -22.08 -6.58
CA GLY A 145 -1.38 -23.09 -6.13
C GLY A 145 -0.03 -22.95 -6.85
N PHE A 146 0.92 -23.79 -6.42
CA PHE A 146 2.24 -23.85 -7.03
C PHE A 146 2.33 -25.05 -7.98
N SER A 147 2.77 -24.78 -9.21
CA SER A 147 3.19 -25.77 -10.20
C SER A 147 4.30 -25.13 -11.02
N GLU A 148 5.53 -25.64 -10.88
CA GLU A 148 6.70 -25.06 -11.56
C GLU A 148 6.50 -25.02 -13.09
N THR A 149 5.98 -26.10 -13.66
CA THR A 149 5.72 -26.22 -15.09
C THR A 149 4.68 -25.23 -15.57
N GLU A 150 3.58 -25.07 -14.81
CA GLU A 150 2.52 -24.14 -15.19
C GLU A 150 2.99 -22.70 -15.06
N TRP A 151 3.61 -22.34 -13.94
CA TRP A 151 4.12 -20.99 -13.70
C TRP A 151 5.15 -20.61 -14.76
N SER A 152 6.09 -21.50 -15.07
CA SER A 152 7.11 -21.27 -16.10
C SER A 152 6.47 -21.03 -17.47
N ARG A 153 5.48 -21.85 -17.86
CA ARG A 153 4.75 -21.69 -19.12
C ARG A 153 4.08 -20.32 -19.23
N TYR A 154 3.39 -19.87 -18.19
CA TYR A 154 2.71 -18.59 -18.19
C TYR A 154 3.69 -17.41 -18.19
N LEU A 155 4.78 -17.50 -17.42
CA LEU A 155 5.85 -16.50 -17.42
C LEU A 155 6.48 -16.37 -18.80
N ASP A 156 6.78 -17.50 -19.46
CA ASP A 156 7.33 -17.53 -20.82
C ASP A 156 6.34 -16.94 -21.84
N ALA A 157 5.06 -17.29 -21.72
CA ALA A 157 4.00 -16.74 -22.58
C ALA A 157 3.82 -15.22 -22.41
N ALA A 158 4.05 -14.69 -21.21
CA ALA A 158 4.08 -13.24 -20.97
C ALA A 158 5.37 -12.55 -21.47
N GLY A 159 6.38 -13.32 -21.88
CA GLY A 159 7.65 -12.81 -22.39
C GLY A 159 8.68 -12.52 -21.31
N TYR A 160 8.57 -13.15 -20.14
CA TYR A 160 9.65 -13.16 -19.16
C TYR A 160 10.77 -14.11 -19.59
N PRO A 161 12.05 -13.78 -19.34
CA PRO A 161 13.16 -14.64 -19.70
C PRO A 161 13.17 -15.90 -18.84
N SER A 162 13.61 -17.02 -19.43
CA SER A 162 13.76 -18.28 -18.70
C SER A 162 15.03 -18.36 -17.85
N SER A 163 15.93 -17.38 -17.99
CA SER A 163 17.16 -17.24 -17.22
C SER A 163 17.25 -15.84 -16.60
N ASN A 164 17.99 -15.74 -15.50
CA ASN A 164 18.12 -14.49 -14.75
C ASN A 164 18.94 -13.45 -15.55
N GLN A 165 18.30 -12.33 -15.88
CA GLN A 165 18.91 -11.19 -16.57
C GLN A 165 19.00 -9.93 -15.66
N LEU A 166 18.76 -10.09 -14.37
CA LEU A 166 18.80 -8.98 -13.42
C LEU A 166 20.25 -8.50 -13.19
N PRO A 167 20.46 -7.21 -12.94
CA PRO A 167 21.78 -6.69 -12.62
C PRO A 167 22.31 -7.28 -11.30
N PRO A 168 23.65 -7.34 -11.13
CA PRO A 168 24.25 -7.73 -9.86
C PRO A 168 23.71 -6.89 -8.71
N GLY A 169 23.35 -7.55 -7.60
CA GLY A 169 22.84 -6.88 -6.40
C GLY A 169 21.35 -6.51 -6.44
N TYR A 170 20.62 -6.85 -7.52
CA TYR A 170 19.16 -6.76 -7.50
C TYR A 170 18.59 -7.59 -6.34
N ARG A 171 17.67 -6.98 -5.60
CA ARG A 171 16.88 -7.66 -4.57
C ARG A 171 15.40 -7.36 -4.81
N PRO A 172 14.51 -8.37 -4.74
CA PRO A 172 13.09 -8.10 -4.78
C PRO A 172 12.68 -7.21 -3.59
N PRO A 173 11.64 -6.39 -3.74
CA PRO A 173 11.11 -5.61 -2.63
C PRO A 173 10.69 -6.54 -1.48
N PRO A 174 10.75 -6.06 -0.22
CA PRO A 174 10.29 -6.84 0.91
C PRO A 174 8.80 -7.16 0.78
N ALA A 175 8.40 -8.33 1.27
CA ALA A 175 7.00 -8.72 1.27
C ALA A 175 6.15 -7.74 2.11
N GLN A 176 4.98 -7.39 1.60
CA GLN A 176 4.08 -6.40 2.21
C GLN A 176 2.78 -7.08 2.62
N PRO A 177 2.09 -6.62 3.68
CA PRO A 177 0.75 -7.11 3.96
C PRO A 177 -0.19 -6.83 2.79
N MET A 178 -1.16 -7.73 2.56
CA MET A 178 -2.12 -7.55 1.47
C MET A 178 -2.92 -6.27 1.65
N VAL A 179 -3.50 -6.06 2.83
CA VAL A 179 -4.13 -4.81 3.21
C VAL A 179 -3.10 -3.95 3.93
N ALA A 180 -2.94 -2.69 3.49
CA ALA A 180 -2.07 -1.76 4.18
C ALA A 180 -2.55 -1.61 5.63
N ALA A 181 -1.69 -1.93 6.59
CA ALA A 181 -1.92 -1.55 7.97
C ALA A 181 -2.05 -0.02 7.98
N SER A 182 -3.24 0.49 8.31
CA SER A 182 -3.41 1.92 8.54
C SER A 182 -2.34 2.33 9.55
N PRO A 183 -1.50 3.35 9.28
CA PRO A 183 -0.54 3.80 10.28
C PRO A 183 -1.36 4.18 11.50
N ALA A 184 -1.21 3.41 12.59
CA ALA A 184 -1.67 3.88 13.88
C ALA A 184 -0.96 5.22 14.06
N ALA A 185 -1.73 6.31 14.08
CA ALA A 185 -1.23 7.61 14.50
C ALA A 185 -0.42 7.37 15.77
N PRO A 186 0.84 7.86 15.87
CA PRO A 186 1.65 7.62 17.06
C PRO A 186 0.80 8.03 18.24
N ALA A 187 0.43 7.05 19.08
CA ALA A 187 -0.21 7.31 20.33
C ALA A 187 0.75 8.26 21.04
N ALA A 188 0.31 9.53 21.17
CA ALA A 188 0.99 10.51 22.00
C ALA A 188 1.13 9.84 23.37
N SER A 189 2.33 9.30 23.62
CA SER A 189 2.62 8.62 24.86
C SER A 189 2.66 9.73 25.89
N SER A 190 1.64 9.74 26.72
CA SER A 190 1.44 10.60 27.87
C SER A 190 2.76 10.80 28.62
N PRO A 191 3.05 12.01 29.15
CA PRO A 191 4.24 12.23 29.94
C PRO A 191 4.29 11.23 31.12
N PRO A 192 5.48 10.71 31.47
CA PRO A 192 5.62 9.71 32.52
C PRO A 192 5.07 10.23 33.84
N ALA A 193 4.26 9.38 34.48
CA ALA A 193 3.73 9.61 35.81
C ALA A 193 4.87 9.96 36.77
N SER A 194 4.79 11.18 37.33
CA SER A 194 5.71 11.66 38.33
C SER A 194 5.80 10.66 39.48
N ALA A 195 7.01 10.19 39.78
CA ALA A 195 7.31 9.27 40.86
C ALA A 195 6.69 9.78 42.17
N ALA A 196 5.67 9.06 42.66
CA ALA A 196 5.15 9.25 44.00
C ALA A 196 6.23 8.83 45.00
N ARG A 197 6.76 9.82 45.71
CA ARG A 197 7.67 9.65 46.86
C ARG A 197 7.03 8.71 47.90
N PRO A 198 7.77 7.79 48.54
CA PRO A 198 7.21 6.98 49.62
C PRO A 198 6.87 7.89 50.81
N ALA A 199 5.62 7.85 51.26
CA ALA A 199 5.20 8.51 52.50
C ALA A 199 5.68 7.68 53.71
N PRO A 200 6.23 8.32 54.77
CA PRO A 200 6.62 7.61 55.99
C PRO A 200 5.39 7.17 56.79
N ALA A 201 5.44 5.94 57.33
CA ALA A 201 4.40 5.37 58.17
C ALA A 201 4.26 6.14 59.49
N ALA A 202 3.03 6.58 59.80
CA ALA A 202 2.68 7.15 61.10
C ALA A 202 2.23 6.04 62.07
N PRO A 203 2.52 6.13 63.38
CA PRO A 203 2.21 5.08 64.36
C PRO A 203 0.72 5.00 64.70
N ALA A 204 0.26 3.78 65.00
CA ALA A 204 -1.12 3.49 65.40
C ALA A 204 -1.47 4.11 66.77
N LEU A 205 -2.63 4.77 66.85
CA LEU A 205 -3.25 5.24 68.08
C LEU A 205 -4.16 4.15 68.69
N PRO A 206 -4.19 3.98 70.03
CA PRO A 206 -5.03 2.99 70.72
C PRO A 206 -6.52 3.38 70.77
N PRO A 207 -7.43 2.41 71.03
CA PRO A 207 -8.87 2.58 70.86
C PRO A 207 -9.55 3.23 72.07
N PRO A 208 -10.60 4.06 71.87
CA PRO A 208 -11.56 4.39 72.92
C PRO A 208 -12.79 3.47 72.91
N ALA A 209 -13.27 3.19 74.13
CA ALA A 209 -14.33 2.25 74.49
C ALA A 209 -15.77 2.82 74.35
N GLY A 210 -16.74 1.92 74.22
CA GLY A 210 -18.06 2.05 74.87
C GLY A 210 -19.29 2.46 74.03
N THR A 211 -20.08 1.42 73.66
CA THR A 211 -21.58 1.23 73.68
C THR A 211 -22.56 2.26 73.06
N PRO A 212 -23.84 1.89 72.76
CA PRO A 212 -24.57 0.63 73.01
C PRO A 212 -25.25 -0.04 71.79
N THR A 213 -25.49 -1.34 71.95
CA THR A 213 -26.16 -2.30 71.08
C THR A 213 -27.67 -2.05 70.89
N PRO A 214 -28.23 -2.26 69.69
CA PRO A 214 -29.65 -2.58 69.52
C PRO A 214 -29.90 -4.07 69.84
N GLN A 215 -30.86 -4.33 70.71
CA GLN A 215 -31.29 -5.64 71.17
C GLN A 215 -31.90 -6.48 70.04
N ASN A 216 -31.44 -7.73 69.90
CA ASN A 216 -32.06 -8.78 69.08
C ASN A 216 -32.90 -9.69 70.00
N PRO A 217 -34.21 -9.88 69.74
CA PRO A 217 -35.15 -10.49 70.68
C PRO A 217 -35.03 -12.01 70.91
N ALA A 218 -34.01 -12.71 70.41
CA ALA A 218 -33.93 -14.19 70.46
C ALA A 218 -32.67 -14.81 71.11
N GLY A 219 -31.81 -14.02 71.76
CA GLY A 219 -31.00 -14.49 72.91
C GLY A 219 -30.01 -15.67 72.77
N ILE A 220 -29.47 -16.05 71.59
CA ILE A 220 -28.42 -17.10 71.48
C ILE A 220 -27.40 -16.75 70.37
N ARG A 221 -26.08 -16.87 70.63
CA ARG A 221 -24.99 -16.79 69.64
C ARG A 221 -23.85 -17.77 69.97
N PHE A 222 -23.33 -18.43 68.93
CA PHE A 222 -22.08 -19.22 68.88
C PHE A 222 -20.88 -18.30 68.59
#